data_AF-A0A1Q3BRC3-F1
#
_entry.id   AF-A0A1Q3BRC3-F1
#
_cell.length_a   1.000
_cell.length_b   1.000
_cell.length_c   1.000
_cell.angle_alpha   90.00
_cell.angle_beta   90.00
_cell.angle_gamma   90.00
#
_symmetry.space_group_name_H-M   'P 1'
#
loop_
_entity.id
_entity.type
_entity.pdbx_description
1 polymer ?
#
loop_
_entity_poly.entity_id
_entity_poly.type
_entity_poly.pdbx_seq_one_letter_code
_entity_poly.pdbx_strand_id
1 'polypeptide(L)'
;MQMASSRFLFSNGILSHSSDTPCISTFLATHQGAYTTSRTHNNGSCLLYWQRHLQRLANSARILLNLNPHLISSSFSLLLKSSKWESVMDSLVNESVNKVLTVALKERSAGKELAVTALVVCSDLEKLNGFDGERFSEIIDVHVHVGNYVPPGFGLRGNGASLALVGRGRNIAAAKYSDWVRLRKPLEKLRPPSVTELLLSNDGDQILEGCVTNFFVVCRKDDNKVEVQTAPISDGVLPGIIRQLVIEVCLSKGIPLREVAPSWSEHEHWEEAFVTSSLRIVQHVDAIQVPTSLASLESKLWNEISWKERRFEEGPGMITKIIQMADGPGSPAGGSHESGGEQSPRAHGGVREQDRYLPIANISRIMKKALPVNGKIAKDAKDTVQECVSEFISFITSEASDKCSKEKRKTINGDDLLWAMATLGFEDYIEPLKVYLARYREGDTKGSARGGDGSAKRDGVGALPNPNAQ
;
A
#
# COMPACT_ATOMS: atom_id res chain seq x y z
N MET A 1 -22.25 9.95 -12.53
CA MET A 1 -20.95 10.33 -13.12
C MET A 1 -19.82 9.88 -12.20
N GLN A 2 -19.33 8.65 -12.37
CA GLN A 2 -18.19 8.07 -11.65
C GLN A 2 -17.10 9.13 -11.47
N MET A 3 -16.67 9.44 -10.24
CA MET A 3 -15.39 10.15 -10.11
C MET A 3 -14.38 9.02 -10.25
N ALA A 4 -13.93 8.78 -11.49
CA ALA A 4 -12.75 7.95 -11.73
C ALA A 4 -11.69 8.32 -10.70
N SER A 5 -10.95 7.36 -10.14
CA SER A 5 -9.83 7.68 -9.26
C SER A 5 -8.99 8.77 -9.92
N SER A 6 -9.05 9.99 -9.36
CA SER A 6 -8.44 11.16 -9.99
C SER A 6 -6.96 10.90 -10.11
N ARG A 7 -6.50 10.81 -11.35
CA ARG A 7 -5.10 10.66 -11.72
C ARG A 7 -4.74 11.88 -12.54
N PHE A 8 -3.62 12.47 -12.19
CA PHE A 8 -3.07 13.64 -12.86
C PHE A 8 -1.72 13.27 -13.43
N LEU A 9 -1.46 13.73 -14.65
CA LEU A 9 -0.16 13.63 -15.27
C LEU A 9 0.21 15.01 -15.79
N PHE A 10 1.37 15.51 -15.38
CA PHE A 10 1.99 16.68 -15.98
C PHE A 10 3.20 16.25 -16.76
N SER A 11 3.22 16.63 -18.02
CA SER A 11 4.22 16.22 -18.99
C SER A 11 4.38 17.31 -20.03
N ASN A 12 5.61 17.77 -20.28
CA ASN A 12 5.92 18.76 -21.31
C ASN A 12 5.06 20.02 -21.23
N GLY A 13 4.85 20.53 -20.00
CA GLY A 13 4.03 21.72 -19.74
C GLY A 13 2.52 21.51 -19.78
N ILE A 14 2.05 20.30 -20.13
CA ILE A 14 0.63 19.97 -20.25
C ILE A 14 0.19 19.20 -19.01
N LEU A 15 -0.86 19.69 -18.35
CA LEU A 15 -1.55 18.96 -17.29
C LEU A 15 -2.72 18.17 -17.90
N SER A 16 -2.68 16.85 -17.77
CA SER A 16 -3.76 15.94 -18.13
C SER A 16 -4.49 15.46 -16.88
N HIS A 17 -5.82 15.44 -16.96
CA HIS A 17 -6.72 14.99 -15.89
C HIS A 17 -7.93 14.28 -16.51
N SER A 18 -7.94 12.95 -16.49
CA SER A 18 -9.09 12.12 -16.91
C SER A 18 -8.81 10.63 -16.68
N SER A 19 -9.81 9.78 -16.98
CA SER A 19 -9.70 8.33 -17.10
C SER A 19 -8.55 7.85 -17.99
N ASP A 20 -8.10 8.67 -18.94
CA ASP A 20 -7.10 8.33 -19.95
C ASP A 20 -5.66 8.46 -19.43
N THR A 21 -5.48 9.09 -18.26
CA THR A 21 -4.17 9.12 -17.60
C THR A 21 -3.77 7.69 -17.24
N PRO A 22 -2.61 7.16 -17.69
CA PRO A 22 -2.21 5.79 -17.40
C PRO A 22 -2.01 5.57 -15.89
N CYS A 23 -2.10 4.32 -15.43
CA CYS A 23 -1.67 3.98 -14.08
C CYS A 23 -0.15 4.16 -13.98
N ILE A 24 0.35 4.39 -12.76
CA ILE A 24 1.77 4.69 -12.56
C ILE A 24 2.69 3.56 -13.06
N SER A 25 2.26 2.30 -12.94
CA SER A 25 3.03 1.15 -13.44
C SER A 25 3.13 1.15 -14.98
N THR A 26 2.05 1.45 -15.69
CA THR A 26 2.06 1.61 -17.15
C THR A 26 2.92 2.80 -17.56
N PHE A 27 2.75 3.95 -16.90
CA PHE A 27 3.52 5.16 -17.19
C PHE A 27 5.04 4.94 -17.06
N LEU A 28 5.49 4.37 -15.94
CA LEU A 28 6.90 4.07 -15.71
C LEU A 28 7.41 2.94 -16.62
N ALA A 29 6.56 2.01 -17.04
CA ALA A 29 6.98 0.97 -17.97
C ALA A 29 7.30 1.52 -19.38
N THR A 30 6.64 2.60 -19.81
CA THR A 30 6.78 3.15 -21.17
C THR A 30 7.79 4.29 -21.29
N HIS A 31 8.23 4.90 -20.19
CA HIS A 31 9.18 6.00 -20.20
C HIS A 31 10.46 5.61 -19.46
N GLN A 32 11.62 5.82 -20.07
CA GLN A 32 12.92 5.46 -19.50
C GLN A 32 13.53 6.65 -18.77
N GLY A 33 13.86 6.48 -17.50
CA GLY A 33 14.45 7.56 -16.72
C GLY A 33 14.61 7.23 -15.24
N ALA A 34 15.10 8.20 -14.49
CA ALA A 34 15.18 8.13 -13.04
C ALA A 34 13.86 8.63 -12.43
N TYR A 35 13.37 7.98 -11.38
CA TYR A 35 12.12 8.40 -10.75
C TYR A 35 12.18 8.35 -9.23
N THR A 36 11.33 9.15 -8.60
CA THR A 36 11.13 9.15 -7.15
C THR A 36 9.63 9.21 -6.86
N THR A 37 9.20 8.50 -5.82
CA THR A 37 7.81 8.50 -5.36
C THR A 37 7.79 8.84 -3.89
N SER A 38 6.99 9.83 -3.50
CA SER A 38 6.62 10.10 -2.12
C SER A 38 5.09 10.19 -2.02
N ARG A 39 4.57 10.53 -0.84
CA ARG A 39 3.16 10.84 -0.66
C ARG A 39 2.98 12.11 0.15
N THR A 40 1.83 12.72 -0.02
CA THR A 40 1.39 13.76 0.90
C THR A 40 1.19 13.17 2.31
N HIS A 41 1.31 14.05 3.28
CA HIS A 41 1.08 13.76 4.69
C HIS A 41 0.48 14.97 5.39
N ASN A 42 0.05 14.77 6.64
CA ASN A 42 -0.63 15.78 7.45
C ASN A 42 -1.78 16.43 6.64
N ASN A 43 -2.64 15.57 6.08
CA ASN A 43 -3.81 15.97 5.30
C ASN A 43 -3.46 16.83 4.07
N GLY A 44 -2.41 16.46 3.33
CA GLY A 44 -2.00 17.19 2.12
C GLY A 44 -1.09 18.39 2.35
N SER A 45 -0.69 18.71 3.58
CA SER A 45 0.09 19.93 3.90
C SER A 45 1.58 19.83 3.56
N CYS A 46 2.14 18.62 3.46
CA CYS A 46 3.52 18.42 3.05
C CYS A 46 3.71 17.12 2.27
N LEU A 47 4.83 17.00 1.57
CA LEU A 47 5.31 15.75 0.99
C LEU A 47 6.35 15.11 1.92
N LEU A 48 6.18 13.82 2.24
CA LEU A 48 7.07 13.12 3.16
C LEU A 48 8.52 13.11 2.66
N TYR A 49 9.42 13.68 3.47
CA TYR A 49 10.87 13.69 3.25
C TYR A 49 11.29 14.15 1.84
N TRP A 50 10.57 15.11 1.27
CA TRP A 50 10.69 15.47 -0.15
C TRP A 50 12.09 15.89 -0.58
N GLN A 51 12.82 16.64 0.26
CA GLN A 51 14.20 17.04 -0.08
C GLN A 51 15.14 15.84 -0.23
N ARG A 52 15.03 14.83 0.64
CA ARG A 52 15.81 13.58 0.52
C ARG A 52 15.43 12.82 -0.75
N HIS A 53 14.15 12.87 -1.12
CA HIS A 53 13.64 12.27 -2.35
C HIS A 53 14.19 12.93 -3.62
N LEU A 54 14.34 14.26 -3.65
CA LEU A 54 14.93 15.02 -4.74
C LEU A 54 16.43 14.76 -4.89
N GLN A 55 17.18 14.76 -3.78
CA GLN A 55 18.61 14.39 -3.79
C GLN A 55 18.83 12.98 -4.36
N ARG A 56 18.01 12.00 -3.96
CA ARG A 56 18.08 10.65 -4.50
C ARG A 56 17.68 10.59 -5.98
N LEU A 57 16.71 11.40 -6.42
CA LEU A 57 16.33 11.51 -7.82
C LEU A 57 17.50 12.03 -8.67
N ALA A 58 18.13 13.13 -8.23
CA ALA A 58 19.32 13.69 -8.85
C ALA A 58 20.45 12.66 -8.92
N ASN A 59 20.71 11.92 -7.84
CA ASN A 59 21.70 10.84 -7.83
C ASN A 59 21.36 9.70 -8.78
N SER A 60 20.09 9.29 -8.84
CA SER A 60 19.65 8.23 -9.76
C SER A 60 19.82 8.64 -11.21
N ALA A 61 19.44 9.87 -11.57
CA ALA A 61 19.62 10.42 -12.91
C ALA A 61 21.11 10.51 -13.29
N ARG A 62 21.96 10.98 -12.37
CA ARG A 62 23.42 11.00 -12.53
C ARG A 62 24.01 9.61 -12.78
N ILE A 63 23.59 8.60 -12.02
CA ILE A 63 24.05 7.21 -12.21
C ILE A 63 23.68 6.73 -13.61
N LEU A 64 22.43 6.91 -14.04
CA LEU A 64 21.97 6.48 -15.36
C LEU A 64 22.71 7.16 -16.51
N LEU A 65 23.00 8.46 -16.37
CA LEU A 65 23.80 9.21 -17.33
C LEU A 65 25.23 8.67 -17.40
N ASN A 66 25.88 8.45 -16.27
CA ASN A 66 27.26 7.94 -16.21
C ASN A 66 27.44 6.52 -16.79
N LEU A 67 26.36 5.74 -16.96
CA LEU A 67 26.40 4.45 -17.64
C LEU A 67 26.58 4.58 -19.17
N ASN A 68 26.32 5.77 -19.73
CA ASN A 68 26.48 6.06 -21.15
C ASN A 68 27.49 7.22 -21.37
N PRO A 69 28.75 7.06 -20.96
CA PRO A 69 29.73 8.17 -20.93
C PRO A 69 30.05 8.71 -22.33
N HIS A 70 29.88 7.90 -23.38
CA HIS A 70 30.09 8.31 -24.77
C HIS A 70 29.08 9.37 -25.26
N LEU A 71 27.94 9.50 -24.58
CA LEU A 71 26.90 10.47 -24.89
C LEU A 71 27.05 11.77 -24.07
N ILE A 72 28.13 11.89 -23.28
CA ILE A 72 28.33 12.99 -22.32
C ILE A 72 29.59 13.77 -22.69
N SER A 73 29.43 15.08 -22.90
CA SER A 73 30.56 15.99 -23.09
C SER A 73 31.36 16.22 -21.80
N SER A 74 32.62 16.65 -21.92
CA SER A 74 33.49 16.94 -20.76
C SER A 74 32.90 18.00 -19.82
N SER A 75 32.29 19.06 -20.38
CA SER A 75 31.62 20.11 -19.61
C SER A 75 30.43 19.57 -18.83
N PHE A 76 29.62 18.69 -19.45
CA PHE A 76 28.50 18.05 -18.77
C PHE A 76 28.95 17.06 -17.69
N SER A 77 30.06 16.35 -17.90
CA SER A 77 30.68 15.52 -16.86
C SER A 77 31.10 16.31 -15.62
N LEU A 78 31.65 17.52 -15.80
CA LEU A 78 31.99 18.42 -14.68
C LEU A 78 30.75 18.90 -13.94
N LEU A 79 29.69 19.26 -14.67
CA LEU A 79 28.41 19.64 -14.07
C LEU A 79 27.81 18.50 -13.25
N LEU A 80 27.78 17.28 -13.79
CA LEU A 80 27.26 16.12 -13.08
C LEU A 80 27.97 15.91 -11.74
N LYS A 81 29.24 16.31 -11.62
CA LYS A 81 30.01 16.23 -10.37
C LYS A 81 29.82 17.44 -9.45
N SER A 82 29.21 18.51 -9.93
CA SER A 82 28.99 19.76 -9.19
C SER A 82 27.67 19.76 -8.43
N SER A 83 27.58 20.57 -7.37
CA SER A 83 26.33 20.83 -6.62
C SER A 83 25.25 21.54 -7.43
N LYS A 84 25.61 22.10 -8.61
CA LYS A 84 24.63 22.71 -9.51
C LYS A 84 23.64 21.69 -10.05
N TRP A 85 24.06 20.44 -10.23
CA TRP A 85 23.19 19.36 -10.71
C TRP A 85 21.98 19.14 -9.80
N GLU A 86 22.23 19.05 -8.49
CA GLU A 86 21.17 18.93 -7.49
C GLU A 86 20.25 20.15 -7.52
N SER A 87 20.80 21.37 -7.55
CA SER A 87 19.99 22.59 -7.57
C SER A 87 19.11 22.71 -8.81
N VAL A 88 19.60 22.30 -9.98
CA VAL A 88 18.84 22.30 -11.24
C VAL A 88 17.70 21.29 -11.16
N MET A 89 18.00 20.07 -10.68
CA MET A 89 17.00 19.02 -10.51
C MET A 89 15.91 19.46 -9.53
N ASP A 90 16.31 20.02 -8.39
CA ASP A 90 15.41 20.52 -7.35
C ASP A 90 14.47 21.58 -7.93
N SER A 91 14.98 22.55 -8.69
CA SER A 91 14.18 23.62 -9.29
C SER A 91 13.15 23.07 -10.29
N LEU A 92 13.59 22.30 -11.29
CA LEU A 92 12.74 21.79 -12.37
C LEU A 92 11.64 20.85 -11.84
N VAL A 93 12.00 19.97 -10.90
CA VAL A 93 11.07 19.00 -10.33
C VAL A 93 10.07 19.68 -9.40
N ASN A 94 10.50 20.61 -8.54
CA ASN A 94 9.59 21.33 -7.66
C ASN A 94 8.60 22.20 -8.44
N GLU A 95 9.05 22.89 -9.49
CA GLU A 95 8.16 23.67 -10.35
C GLU A 95 7.05 22.80 -10.95
N SER A 96 7.43 21.64 -11.49
CA SER A 96 6.49 20.69 -12.10
C SER A 96 5.55 20.08 -11.07
N VAL A 97 6.05 19.68 -9.89
CA VAL A 97 5.23 19.10 -8.82
C VAL A 97 4.23 20.11 -8.29
N ASN A 98 4.64 21.36 -8.07
CA ASN A 98 3.75 22.42 -7.57
C ASN A 98 2.58 22.70 -8.52
N LYS A 99 2.83 22.68 -9.85
CA LYS A 99 1.78 22.85 -10.87
C LYS A 99 0.69 21.78 -10.76
N VAL A 100 1.06 20.51 -10.56
CA VAL A 100 0.08 19.41 -10.44
C VAL A 100 -0.57 19.36 -9.09
N LEU A 101 0.23 19.48 -8.03
CA LEU A 101 -0.22 19.29 -6.66
C LEU A 101 -1.25 20.35 -6.26
N THR A 102 -1.13 21.57 -6.79
CA THR A 102 -2.11 22.66 -6.59
C THR A 102 -3.50 22.29 -7.12
N VAL A 103 -3.58 21.53 -8.21
CA VAL A 103 -4.85 21.05 -8.78
C VAL A 103 -5.31 19.79 -8.04
N ALA A 104 -4.42 18.82 -7.87
CA ALA A 104 -4.75 17.54 -7.24
C ALA A 104 -5.23 17.69 -5.78
N LEU A 105 -4.66 18.62 -5.01
CA LEU A 105 -5.09 18.88 -3.62
C LEU A 105 -6.50 19.48 -3.53
N LYS A 106 -6.96 20.22 -4.54
CA LYS A 106 -8.32 20.78 -4.58
C LYS A 106 -9.38 19.71 -4.81
N GLU A 107 -9.01 18.66 -5.53
CA GLU A 107 -9.91 17.53 -5.87
C GLU A 107 -9.80 16.36 -4.89
N ARG A 108 -8.81 16.38 -4.00
CA ARG A 108 -8.57 15.35 -3.00
C ARG A 108 -9.72 15.28 -1.99
N SER A 109 -10.24 14.08 -1.76
CA SER A 109 -11.18 13.83 -0.66
C SER A 109 -10.50 13.98 0.71
N ALA A 110 -11.20 14.55 1.69
CA ALA A 110 -10.70 14.67 3.05
C ALA A 110 -10.25 13.30 3.62
N GLY A 111 -9.12 13.27 4.32
CA GLY A 111 -8.55 12.04 4.90
C GLY A 111 -7.80 11.11 3.94
N LYS A 112 -7.83 11.35 2.62
CA LYS A 112 -6.99 10.61 1.65
C LYS A 112 -5.66 11.33 1.44
N GLU A 113 -4.58 10.60 1.19
CA GLU A 113 -3.31 11.21 0.76
C GLU A 113 -3.16 11.07 -0.76
N LEU A 114 -2.16 11.74 -1.33
CA LEU A 114 -1.80 11.65 -2.74
C LEU A 114 -0.41 11.02 -2.85
N ALA A 115 -0.28 9.97 -3.66
CA ALA A 115 1.02 9.48 -4.10
C ALA A 115 1.52 10.39 -5.23
N VAL A 116 2.72 10.93 -5.09
CA VAL A 116 3.36 11.84 -6.04
C VAL A 116 4.62 11.17 -6.56
N THR A 117 4.66 10.92 -7.87
CA THR A 117 5.83 10.36 -8.56
C THR A 117 6.36 11.35 -9.57
N ALA A 118 7.63 11.76 -9.40
CA ALA A 118 8.36 12.52 -10.40
C ALA A 118 9.28 11.57 -11.17
N LEU A 119 9.21 11.61 -12.50
CA LEU A 119 10.07 10.93 -13.44
C LEU A 119 10.88 11.99 -14.20
N VAL A 120 12.18 11.76 -14.28
CA VAL A 120 13.14 12.60 -14.99
C VAL A 120 13.71 11.79 -16.13
N VAL A 121 13.53 12.31 -17.34
CA VAL A 121 14.07 11.74 -18.58
C VAL A 121 15.11 12.73 -19.12
N CYS A 122 16.29 12.24 -19.44
CA CYS A 122 17.30 13.06 -20.10
C CYS A 122 17.16 12.86 -21.60
N SER A 123 16.61 13.86 -22.29
CA SER A 123 16.37 13.85 -23.72
C SER A 123 17.53 14.49 -24.49
N ASP A 124 17.69 14.06 -25.75
CA ASP A 124 18.58 14.70 -26.73
C ASP A 124 20.02 14.91 -26.26
N LEU A 125 20.67 13.83 -25.84
CA LEU A 125 22.05 13.83 -25.35
C LEU A 125 23.06 14.33 -26.41
N GLU A 126 22.69 14.38 -27.70
CA GLU A 126 23.53 14.95 -28.75
C GLU A 126 23.66 16.49 -28.65
N LYS A 127 22.64 17.17 -28.11
CA LYS A 127 22.70 18.62 -27.79
C LYS A 127 23.66 18.96 -26.65
N LEU A 128 24.23 17.98 -25.96
CA LEU A 128 25.23 18.19 -24.90
C LEU A 128 26.61 18.60 -25.45
N ASN A 129 26.85 18.42 -26.75
CA ASN A 129 28.07 18.91 -27.41
C ASN A 129 28.00 20.43 -27.58
N GLY A 130 28.67 21.17 -26.68
CA GLY A 130 28.70 22.64 -26.68
C GLY A 130 27.87 23.30 -25.57
N PHE A 131 27.42 22.53 -24.57
CA PHE A 131 26.60 23.00 -23.48
C PHE A 131 27.35 23.98 -22.55
N ASP A 132 26.86 25.22 -22.41
CA ASP A 132 27.43 26.30 -21.60
C ASP A 132 26.90 26.36 -20.15
N GLY A 133 25.97 25.46 -19.81
CA GLY A 133 25.44 25.35 -18.46
C GLY A 133 24.21 26.22 -18.17
N GLU A 134 23.56 26.84 -19.16
CA GLU A 134 22.36 27.67 -18.91
C GLU A 134 21.04 27.10 -19.48
N ARG A 135 21.09 26.04 -20.31
CA ARG A 135 19.90 25.52 -21.02
C ARG A 135 19.40 24.15 -20.52
N PHE A 136 19.43 23.92 -19.20
CA PHE A 136 19.12 22.60 -18.63
C PHE A 136 17.70 22.12 -18.86
N SER A 137 16.74 23.04 -18.97
CA SER A 137 15.37 22.74 -19.31
C SER A 137 15.18 22.19 -20.73
N GLU A 138 16.20 22.29 -21.60
CA GLU A 138 16.14 21.77 -22.97
C GLU A 138 16.54 20.29 -23.09
N ILE A 139 17.19 19.74 -22.06
CA ILE A 139 17.72 18.35 -22.06
C ILE A 139 17.10 17.46 -20.97
N ILE A 140 16.37 18.05 -20.03
CA ILE A 140 15.73 17.33 -18.93
C ILE A 140 14.22 17.52 -19.03
N ASP A 141 13.54 16.44 -19.37
CA ASP A 141 12.10 16.36 -19.31
C ASP A 141 11.66 15.86 -17.93
N VAL A 142 10.77 16.62 -17.29
CA VAL A 142 10.16 16.26 -16.01
C VAL A 142 8.71 15.89 -16.22
N HIS A 143 8.34 14.70 -15.78
CA HIS A 143 6.98 14.23 -15.73
C HIS A 143 6.54 14.00 -14.29
N VAL A 144 5.34 14.44 -13.94
CA VAL A 144 4.78 14.28 -12.59
C VAL A 144 3.45 13.55 -12.67
N HIS A 145 3.40 12.37 -12.06
CA HIS A 145 2.18 11.59 -11.89
C HIS A 145 1.69 11.73 -10.46
N VAL A 146 0.41 12.07 -10.30
CA VAL A 146 -0.25 12.16 -8.98
C VAL A 146 -1.49 11.28 -9.00
N GLY A 147 -1.63 10.43 -7.97
CA GLY A 147 -2.81 9.60 -7.79
C GLY A 147 -3.24 9.53 -6.34
N ASN A 148 -4.51 9.22 -6.11
CA ASN A 148 -5.04 8.97 -4.78
C ASN A 148 -4.31 7.81 -4.09
N TYR A 149 -4.02 7.97 -2.81
CA TYR A 149 -3.35 6.97 -1.98
C TYR A 149 -3.98 6.90 -0.59
N VAL A 150 -4.27 5.68 -0.16
CA VAL A 150 -4.71 5.38 1.21
C VAL A 150 -3.57 4.63 1.89
N PRO A 151 -2.91 5.22 2.89
CA PRO A 151 -1.88 4.51 3.64
C PRO A 151 -2.46 3.29 4.35
N PRO A 152 -1.78 2.12 4.32
CA PRO A 152 -2.22 0.97 5.09
C PRO A 152 -2.15 1.29 6.59
N GLY A 153 -3.15 0.86 7.35
CA GLY A 153 -3.15 1.01 8.80
C GLY A 153 -2.06 0.14 9.43
N PHE A 154 -1.13 0.76 10.15
CA PHE A 154 -0.06 0.05 10.85
C PHE A 154 -0.62 -0.74 12.04
N GLY A 155 -0.20 -2.00 12.17
CA GLY A 155 -0.55 -2.85 13.31
C GLY A 155 -1.98 -3.40 13.33
N LEU A 156 -2.77 -3.14 12.29
CA LEU A 156 -4.06 -3.80 12.12
C LEU A 156 -3.87 -5.26 11.70
N ARG A 157 -4.68 -6.16 12.26
CA ARG A 157 -4.64 -7.59 11.93
C ARG A 157 -4.90 -7.79 10.44
N GLY A 158 -4.04 -8.56 9.77
CA GLY A 158 -4.12 -8.82 8.33
C GLY A 158 -3.54 -7.72 7.43
N ASN A 159 -3.01 -6.63 7.99
CA ASN A 159 -2.29 -5.60 7.23
C ASN A 159 -0.77 -5.84 7.16
N GLY A 160 -0.26 -6.94 7.72
CA GLY A 160 1.15 -7.29 7.58
C GLY A 160 1.50 -7.69 6.15
N ALA A 161 2.76 -7.50 5.78
CA ALA A 161 3.25 -7.94 4.49
C ALA A 161 3.45 -9.46 4.49
N SER A 162 3.04 -10.12 3.40
CA SER A 162 3.40 -11.51 3.13
C SER A 162 4.40 -11.49 1.98
N LEU A 163 5.57 -12.09 2.19
CA LEU A 163 6.71 -11.97 1.30
C LEU A 163 7.01 -13.30 0.61
N ALA A 164 7.50 -13.27 -0.63
CA ALA A 164 8.09 -14.45 -1.28
C ALA A 164 9.40 -14.13 -1.99
N LEU A 165 10.43 -14.94 -1.77
CA LEU A 165 11.71 -14.84 -2.46
C LEU A 165 11.62 -15.43 -3.87
N VAL A 166 11.88 -14.62 -4.90
CA VAL A 166 11.58 -15.00 -6.29
C VAL A 166 12.65 -14.67 -7.31
N GLY A 167 13.69 -13.91 -6.97
CA GLY A 167 14.61 -13.45 -8.00
C GLY A 167 15.91 -12.90 -7.47
N ARG A 168 16.80 -12.57 -8.41
CA ARG A 168 18.11 -11.98 -8.13
C ARG A 168 18.04 -10.49 -7.84
N GLY A 169 19.10 -9.98 -7.21
CA GLY A 169 19.30 -8.55 -6.99
C GLY A 169 19.37 -7.74 -8.29
N ARG A 170 19.27 -6.42 -8.15
CA ARG A 170 19.22 -5.49 -9.29
C ARG A 170 20.62 -5.12 -9.78
N ASN A 171 20.83 -5.06 -11.10
CA ASN A 171 22.12 -4.67 -11.69
C ASN A 171 22.56 -3.24 -11.34
N ILE A 172 21.63 -2.27 -11.28
CA ILE A 172 21.90 -0.85 -10.97
C ILE A 172 21.10 -0.47 -9.71
N ALA A 173 21.28 -1.21 -8.63
CA ALA A 173 20.46 -1.06 -7.43
C ALA A 173 20.57 0.34 -6.79
N ALA A 174 21.72 1.00 -6.91
CA ALA A 174 21.95 2.34 -6.38
C ALA A 174 21.04 3.43 -7.00
N ALA A 175 20.49 3.19 -8.19
CA ALA A 175 19.57 4.10 -8.85
C ALA A 175 18.11 3.61 -8.74
N LYS A 176 17.17 4.55 -8.63
CA LYS A 176 15.75 4.27 -8.81
C LYS A 176 15.35 4.63 -10.24
N TYR A 177 15.27 3.63 -11.09
CA TYR A 177 15.08 3.79 -12.53
C TYR A 177 13.84 3.02 -13.02
N SER A 178 13.15 3.58 -14.00
CA SER A 178 11.84 3.10 -14.43
C SER A 178 11.87 1.76 -15.16
N ASP A 179 12.98 1.39 -15.81
CA ASP A 179 13.14 0.09 -16.47
C ASP A 179 12.98 -1.08 -15.52
N TRP A 180 13.27 -0.89 -14.23
CA TRP A 180 13.01 -1.88 -13.20
C TRP A 180 11.54 -2.34 -13.17
N VAL A 181 10.59 -1.47 -13.55
CA VAL A 181 9.17 -1.82 -13.68
C VAL A 181 8.94 -2.85 -14.79
N ARG A 182 9.70 -2.82 -15.88
CA ARG A 182 9.66 -3.84 -16.93
C ARG A 182 10.43 -5.08 -16.53
N LEU A 183 11.65 -4.91 -16.02
CA LEU A 183 12.57 -5.99 -15.69
C LEU A 183 12.02 -6.92 -14.61
N ARG A 184 11.21 -6.43 -13.67
CA ARG A 184 10.60 -7.27 -12.63
C ARG A 184 9.32 -7.99 -13.06
N LYS A 185 8.72 -7.68 -14.22
CA LYS A 185 7.45 -8.31 -14.65
C LYS A 185 7.51 -9.85 -14.69
N PRO A 186 8.62 -10.51 -15.10
CA PRO A 186 8.73 -11.96 -15.01
C PRO A 186 8.63 -12.47 -13.56
N LEU A 187 9.24 -11.76 -12.59
CA LEU A 187 9.19 -12.13 -11.16
C LEU A 187 7.77 -12.05 -10.61
N GLU A 188 6.97 -11.09 -11.09
CA GLU A 188 5.56 -10.93 -10.68
C GLU A 188 4.70 -12.16 -11.03
N LYS A 189 5.07 -12.95 -12.04
CA LYS A 189 4.39 -14.21 -12.39
C LYS A 189 4.60 -15.32 -11.36
N LEU A 190 5.65 -15.19 -10.55
CA LEU A 190 6.02 -16.13 -9.48
C LEU A 190 5.32 -15.81 -8.15
N ARG A 191 4.51 -14.75 -8.08
CA ARG A 191 3.82 -14.33 -6.86
C ARG A 191 2.70 -15.31 -6.48
N PRO A 192 2.78 -15.97 -5.30
CA PRO A 192 1.64 -16.67 -4.71
C PRO A 192 0.49 -15.69 -4.37
N PRO A 193 -0.79 -16.10 -4.43
CA PRO A 193 -1.92 -15.19 -4.24
C PRO A 193 -1.95 -14.42 -2.91
N SER A 194 -1.42 -14.99 -1.83
CA SER A 194 -1.37 -14.34 -0.52
C SER A 194 -0.23 -13.33 -0.36
N VAL A 195 0.73 -13.32 -1.28
CA VAL A 195 1.99 -12.56 -1.16
C VAL A 195 1.80 -11.14 -1.68
N THR A 196 2.20 -10.16 -0.88
CA THR A 196 2.03 -8.73 -1.15
C THR A 196 3.32 -8.00 -1.54
N GLU A 197 4.47 -8.67 -1.44
CA GLU A 197 5.77 -8.17 -1.88
C GLU A 197 6.73 -9.32 -2.21
N LEU A 198 7.61 -9.09 -3.18
CA LEU A 198 8.54 -10.08 -3.71
C LEU A 198 9.97 -9.74 -3.27
N LEU A 199 10.67 -10.68 -2.67
CA LEU A 199 12.05 -10.55 -2.19
C LEU A 199 13.07 -10.98 -3.23
N LEU A 200 14.24 -10.37 -3.15
CA LEU A 200 15.39 -10.59 -4.02
C LEU A 200 16.58 -11.13 -3.24
N SER A 201 17.29 -12.10 -3.80
CA SER A 201 18.53 -12.69 -3.28
C SER A 201 19.38 -13.25 -4.43
N ASN A 202 20.70 -13.11 -4.32
CA ASN A 202 21.62 -13.58 -5.36
C ASN A 202 21.96 -15.08 -5.24
N ASP A 203 21.85 -15.64 -4.03
CA ASP A 203 22.20 -17.03 -3.71
C ASP A 203 21.01 -17.84 -3.15
N GLY A 204 19.88 -17.17 -2.88
CA GLY A 204 18.68 -17.78 -2.29
C GLY A 204 18.68 -17.81 -0.77
N ASP A 205 19.75 -17.31 -0.12
CA ASP A 205 19.91 -17.29 1.33
C ASP A 205 20.04 -15.86 1.84
N GLN A 206 20.99 -15.09 1.33
CA GLN A 206 21.23 -13.71 1.72
C GLN A 206 20.18 -12.80 1.08
N ILE A 207 19.21 -12.35 1.88
CA ILE A 207 18.09 -11.55 1.39
C ILE A 207 18.53 -10.09 1.27
N LEU A 208 18.38 -9.53 0.08
CA LEU A 208 18.82 -8.17 -0.24
C LEU A 208 17.72 -7.15 0.10
N GLU A 209 16.63 -7.20 -0.65
CA GLU A 209 15.54 -6.23 -0.57
C GLU A 209 14.28 -6.79 -1.27
N GLY A 210 13.19 -6.03 -1.25
CA GLY A 210 12.00 -6.31 -2.06
C GLY A 210 12.06 -5.68 -3.45
N CYS A 211 11.12 -6.06 -4.31
CA CYS A 211 10.95 -5.48 -5.64
C CYS A 211 10.67 -3.96 -5.57
N VAL A 212 9.94 -3.50 -4.55
CA VAL A 212 9.65 -2.07 -4.37
C VAL A 212 9.87 -1.56 -2.93
N THR A 213 10.50 -2.37 -2.08
CA THR A 213 10.75 -2.09 -0.66
C THR A 213 12.18 -2.46 -0.26
N ASN A 214 12.68 -1.92 0.85
CA ASN A 214 13.83 -2.50 1.55
C ASN A 214 13.35 -3.47 2.63
N PHE A 215 14.18 -4.45 3.00
CA PHE A 215 13.84 -5.51 3.94
C PHE A 215 14.70 -5.45 5.21
N PHE A 216 14.08 -5.74 6.35
CA PHE A 216 14.69 -5.76 7.66
C PHE A 216 14.20 -6.95 8.46
N VAL A 217 15.06 -7.45 9.35
CA VAL A 217 14.69 -8.41 10.40
C VAL A 217 15.19 -7.92 11.75
N VAL A 218 14.50 -8.34 12.81
CA VAL A 218 14.97 -8.26 14.19
C VAL A 218 15.40 -9.67 14.56
N CYS A 219 16.71 -9.86 14.70
CA CYS A 219 17.31 -11.16 14.93
C CYS A 219 17.74 -11.29 16.40
N ARG A 220 17.31 -12.36 17.05
CA ARG A 220 17.78 -12.73 18.39
C ARG A 220 19.23 -13.21 18.32
N LYS A 221 20.04 -12.71 19.24
CA LYS A 221 21.41 -13.17 19.52
C LYS A 221 21.46 -13.97 20.82
N ASP A 222 22.61 -14.57 21.08
CA ASP A 222 22.93 -15.15 22.38
C ASP A 222 22.73 -14.08 23.49
N ASP A 223 22.23 -14.50 24.65
CA ASP A 223 21.85 -13.65 25.81
C ASP A 223 20.56 -12.80 25.71
N ASN A 224 19.54 -13.22 24.96
CA ASN A 224 18.26 -12.49 24.80
C ASN A 224 18.43 -11.05 24.26
N LYS A 225 19.56 -10.75 23.62
CA LYS A 225 19.76 -9.47 22.92
C LYS A 225 19.20 -9.57 21.52
N VAL A 226 18.69 -8.47 21.00
CA VAL A 226 18.22 -8.38 19.62
C VAL A 226 19.05 -7.38 18.84
N GLU A 227 19.23 -7.65 17.55
CA GLU A 227 19.79 -6.69 16.59
C GLU A 227 18.88 -6.56 15.37
N VAL A 228 18.80 -5.35 14.82
CA VAL A 228 18.17 -5.11 13.52
C VAL A 228 19.19 -5.40 12.42
N GLN A 229 18.80 -6.17 11.41
CA GLN A 229 19.64 -6.47 10.25
C GLN A 229 18.97 -5.97 8.96
N THR A 230 19.77 -5.47 8.02
CA THR A 230 19.36 -5.12 6.65
C THR A 230 20.56 -5.19 5.72
N ALA A 231 20.36 -5.59 4.46
CA ALA A 231 21.47 -5.70 3.51
C ALA A 231 22.19 -4.35 3.32
N PRO A 232 23.53 -4.32 3.30
CA PRO A 232 24.30 -3.11 3.06
C PRO A 232 24.16 -2.66 1.61
N ILE A 233 24.29 -1.36 1.36
CA ILE A 233 24.19 -0.79 0.00
C ILE A 233 25.26 -1.38 -0.94
N SER A 234 26.41 -1.81 -0.40
CA SER A 234 27.48 -2.50 -1.14
C SER A 234 27.03 -3.81 -1.79
N ASP A 235 25.98 -4.45 -1.28
CA ASP A 235 25.46 -5.73 -1.79
C ASP A 235 24.48 -5.54 -2.97
N GLY A 236 24.29 -4.29 -3.41
CA GLY A 236 23.39 -3.98 -4.51
C GLY A 236 21.93 -3.89 -4.06
N VAL A 237 21.66 -3.06 -3.04
CA VAL A 237 20.31 -2.63 -2.67
C VAL A 237 20.11 -1.14 -2.89
N LEU A 238 18.86 -0.72 -3.11
CA LEU A 238 18.58 0.70 -3.25
C LEU A 238 18.70 1.42 -1.91
N PRO A 239 19.40 2.57 -1.86
CA PRO A 239 19.38 3.46 -0.70
C PRO A 239 17.99 4.10 -0.56
N GLY A 240 17.05 3.37 0.05
CA GLY A 240 15.70 3.86 0.31
C GLY A 240 15.69 4.96 1.36
N ILE A 241 14.85 5.98 1.16
CA ILE A 241 14.75 7.10 2.09
C ILE A 241 14.27 6.62 3.46
N ILE A 242 13.24 5.76 3.50
CA ILE A 242 12.76 5.21 4.77
C ILE A 242 13.76 4.23 5.39
N ARG A 243 14.51 3.46 4.58
CA ARG A 243 15.62 2.63 5.08
C ARG A 243 16.64 3.47 5.85
N GLN A 244 17.06 4.62 5.29
CA GLN A 244 17.99 5.53 5.96
C GLN A 244 17.41 6.06 7.28
N LEU A 245 16.13 6.46 7.28
CA LEU A 245 15.46 6.93 8.48
C LEU A 245 15.35 5.83 9.56
N VAL A 246 15.09 4.58 9.18
CA VAL A 246 15.10 3.46 10.13
C VAL A 246 16.48 3.31 10.77
N ILE A 247 17.56 3.41 10.00
CA ILE A 247 18.94 3.34 10.53
C ILE A 247 19.20 4.51 11.50
N GLU A 248 18.82 5.74 11.13
CA GLU A 248 18.93 6.93 12.00
C GLU A 248 18.12 6.76 13.30
N VAL A 249 16.91 6.21 13.21
CA VAL A 249 16.06 5.91 14.36
C VAL A 249 16.70 4.85 15.25
N CYS A 250 17.18 3.73 14.69
CA CYS A 250 17.86 2.70 15.47
C CYS A 250 19.07 3.28 16.22
N LEU A 251 19.90 4.07 15.54
CA LEU A 251 21.05 4.74 16.17
C LEU A 251 20.61 5.67 17.30
N SER A 252 19.62 6.54 17.06
CA SER A 252 19.14 7.51 18.06
C SER A 252 18.46 6.86 19.27
N LYS A 253 17.80 5.71 19.08
CA LYS A 253 17.13 4.96 20.14
C LYS A 253 18.04 3.93 20.81
N GLY A 254 19.31 3.83 20.41
CA GLY A 254 20.25 2.84 20.93
C GLY A 254 19.88 1.39 20.61
N ILE A 255 19.11 1.17 19.54
CA ILE A 255 18.75 -0.17 19.04
C ILE A 255 19.94 -0.69 18.22
N PRO A 256 20.57 -1.81 18.60
CA PRO A 256 21.66 -2.39 17.82
C PRO A 256 21.22 -2.66 16.39
N LEU A 257 21.98 -2.16 15.41
CA LEU A 257 21.72 -2.37 13.99
C LEU A 257 23.00 -2.76 13.29
N ARG A 258 22.90 -3.73 12.37
CA ARG A 258 24.00 -4.19 11.53
C ARG A 258 23.57 -4.21 10.07
N GLU A 259 24.32 -3.52 9.22
CA GLU A 259 24.12 -3.59 7.77
C GLU A 259 24.78 -4.88 7.23
N VAL A 260 24.04 -5.99 7.36
CA VAL A 260 24.35 -7.32 6.82
C VAL A 260 23.08 -7.88 6.19
N ALA A 261 23.19 -8.53 5.03
CA ALA A 261 22.04 -9.20 4.42
C ALA A 261 21.50 -10.26 5.40
N PRO A 262 20.20 -10.26 5.73
CA PRO A 262 19.62 -11.31 6.56
C PRO A 262 19.69 -12.67 5.85
N SER A 263 20.30 -13.66 6.49
CA SER A 263 20.41 -15.03 5.97
C SER A 263 19.17 -15.85 6.29
N TRP A 264 18.50 -16.38 5.27
CA TRP A 264 17.36 -17.28 5.44
C TRP A 264 17.71 -18.51 6.27
N SER A 265 18.95 -19.01 6.22
CA SER A 265 19.40 -20.13 7.06
C SER A 265 19.30 -19.83 8.56
N GLU A 266 19.30 -18.56 8.95
CA GLU A 266 19.15 -18.11 10.34
C GLU A 266 17.70 -17.72 10.71
N HIS A 267 16.72 -17.94 9.82
CA HIS A 267 15.33 -17.43 9.96
C HIS A 267 14.60 -17.85 11.25
N GLU A 268 15.01 -18.94 11.91
CA GLU A 268 14.44 -19.37 13.18
C GLU A 268 14.69 -18.36 14.32
N HIS A 269 15.80 -17.61 14.22
CA HIS A 269 16.20 -16.58 15.18
C HIS A 269 15.52 -15.22 14.91
N TRP A 270 14.79 -15.07 13.81
CA TRP A 270 14.07 -13.84 13.52
C TRP A 270 12.83 -13.74 14.41
N GLU A 271 12.79 -12.71 15.26
CA GLU A 271 11.67 -12.38 16.12
C GLU A 271 10.64 -11.50 15.41
N GLU A 272 11.13 -10.57 14.59
CA GLU A 272 10.30 -9.66 13.81
C GLU A 272 10.90 -9.52 12.40
N ALA A 273 10.06 -9.18 11.43
CA ALA A 273 10.51 -8.71 10.14
C ALA A 273 9.63 -7.55 9.69
N PHE A 274 10.19 -6.64 8.91
CA PHE A 274 9.46 -5.52 8.35
C PHE A 274 10.05 -5.06 7.02
N VAL A 275 9.21 -4.45 6.20
CA VAL A 275 9.59 -3.82 4.93
C VAL A 275 9.41 -2.32 5.00
N THR A 276 10.19 -1.59 4.20
CA THR A 276 10.10 -0.14 4.15
C THR A 276 9.97 0.41 2.73
N SER A 277 9.14 1.45 2.58
CA SER A 277 9.04 2.26 1.36
C SER A 277 8.39 3.61 1.69
N SER A 278 8.57 4.61 0.83
CA SER A 278 8.00 5.95 1.09
C SER A 278 6.47 6.00 1.12
N LEU A 279 5.80 5.01 0.52
CA LEU A 279 4.35 4.89 0.61
C LEU A 279 3.94 4.21 1.92
N ARG A 280 4.56 3.06 2.24
CA ARG A 280 4.20 2.21 3.39
C ARG A 280 4.84 2.63 4.71
N ILE A 281 5.84 3.50 4.69
CA ILE A 281 6.75 3.80 5.81
C ILE A 281 7.38 2.49 6.32
N VAL A 282 7.00 2.00 7.50
CA VAL A 282 7.36 0.68 8.02
C VAL A 282 6.11 -0.19 8.04
N GLN A 283 6.20 -1.38 7.47
CA GLN A 283 5.15 -2.39 7.50
C GLN A 283 5.73 -3.69 8.05
N HIS A 284 5.17 -4.20 9.14
CA HIS A 284 5.52 -5.52 9.68
C HIS A 284 5.22 -6.62 8.67
N VAL A 285 5.91 -7.75 8.82
CA VAL A 285 5.79 -8.92 7.95
C VAL A 285 5.11 -10.03 8.74
N ASP A 286 4.03 -10.58 8.18
CA ASP A 286 3.29 -11.70 8.78
C ASP A 286 3.90 -13.04 8.38
N ALA A 287 4.40 -13.15 7.15
CA ALA A 287 4.96 -14.39 6.62
C ALA A 287 6.02 -14.15 5.54
N ILE A 288 7.01 -15.04 5.46
CA ILE A 288 8.03 -15.08 4.42
C ILE A 288 8.07 -16.49 3.84
N GLN A 289 7.98 -16.58 2.51
CA GLN A 289 8.07 -17.81 1.75
C GLN A 289 9.37 -17.82 0.94
N VAL A 290 10.16 -18.89 1.06
CA VAL A 290 11.40 -19.08 0.31
C VAL A 290 11.34 -20.42 -0.43
N PRO A 291 11.71 -20.47 -1.72
CA PRO A 291 11.68 -21.70 -2.48
C PRO A 291 12.68 -22.70 -1.89
N THR A 292 12.30 -23.97 -1.87
CA THR A 292 13.19 -25.08 -1.46
C THR A 292 14.41 -25.23 -2.35
N SER A 293 14.32 -24.78 -3.61
CA SER A 293 15.41 -24.73 -4.58
C SER A 293 15.26 -23.52 -5.49
N LEU A 294 16.36 -22.79 -5.68
CA LEU A 294 16.44 -21.64 -6.58
C LEU A 294 16.58 -22.04 -8.06
N ALA A 295 16.87 -23.32 -8.33
CA ALA A 295 17.12 -23.79 -9.68
C ALA A 295 15.84 -23.74 -10.54
N SER A 296 15.98 -23.16 -11.73
CA SER A 296 14.93 -23.07 -12.74
C SER A 296 13.65 -22.36 -12.25
N LEU A 297 13.79 -21.40 -11.32
CA LEU A 297 12.65 -20.61 -10.85
C LEU A 297 11.98 -19.83 -11.99
N GLU A 298 12.80 -19.31 -12.91
CA GLU A 298 12.38 -18.49 -14.06
C GLU A 298 11.50 -19.24 -15.08
N SER A 299 11.54 -20.58 -15.08
CA SER A 299 10.74 -21.42 -15.98
C SER A 299 9.48 -21.99 -15.34
N LYS A 300 9.21 -21.70 -14.06
CA LYS A 300 8.10 -22.26 -13.29
C LYS A 300 6.98 -21.26 -13.07
N LEU A 301 5.79 -21.77 -12.77
CA LEU A 301 4.70 -21.01 -12.18
C LEU A 301 4.76 -21.07 -10.64
N TRP A 302 4.13 -20.09 -9.96
CA TRP A 302 4.17 -20.00 -8.50
C TRP A 302 3.65 -21.25 -7.78
N ASN A 303 2.67 -21.94 -8.37
CA ASN A 303 2.04 -23.16 -7.84
C ASN A 303 2.86 -24.43 -8.09
N GLU A 304 3.91 -24.36 -8.91
CA GLU A 304 4.86 -25.45 -9.17
C GLU A 304 6.09 -25.37 -8.25
N ILE A 305 6.22 -24.28 -7.49
CA ILE A 305 7.31 -24.06 -6.56
C ILE A 305 6.93 -24.63 -5.19
N SER A 306 7.84 -25.42 -4.61
CA SER A 306 7.71 -25.85 -3.22
C SER A 306 8.34 -24.81 -2.30
N TRP A 307 7.53 -24.29 -1.38
CA TRP A 307 7.86 -23.18 -0.50
C TRP A 307 8.12 -23.65 0.94
N LYS A 308 9.20 -23.15 1.54
CA LYS A 308 9.38 -23.12 2.99
C LYS A 308 8.80 -21.81 3.50
N GLU A 309 8.09 -21.85 4.62
CA GLU A 309 7.43 -20.66 5.17
C GLU A 309 7.86 -20.42 6.61
N ARG A 310 8.13 -19.15 6.91
CA ARG A 310 8.26 -18.62 8.28
C ARG A 310 7.10 -17.67 8.53
N ARG A 311 6.38 -17.87 9.62
CA ARG A 311 5.32 -16.97 10.11
C ARG A 311 5.79 -16.25 11.36
N PHE A 312 5.35 -15.01 11.51
CA PHE A 312 5.55 -14.19 12.70
C PHE A 312 4.26 -14.11 13.52
N GLU A 313 4.35 -13.57 14.74
CA GLU A 313 3.17 -13.32 15.58
C GLU A 313 2.21 -12.32 14.90
N GLU A 314 0.94 -12.33 15.31
CA GLU A 314 -0.04 -11.41 14.74
C GLU A 314 0.27 -9.95 15.13
N GLY A 315 0.76 -9.19 14.16
CA GLY A 315 1.04 -7.76 14.28
C GLY A 315 2.51 -7.40 14.47
N PRO A 316 2.84 -6.10 14.56
CA PRO A 316 4.21 -5.63 14.69
C PRO A 316 4.74 -5.93 16.08
N GLY A 317 5.96 -6.47 16.13
CA GLY A 317 6.71 -6.63 17.37
C GLY A 317 7.16 -5.29 17.98
N MET A 318 7.82 -5.37 19.14
CA MET A 318 8.16 -4.20 19.95
C MET A 318 9.14 -3.28 19.23
N ILE A 319 10.18 -3.82 18.58
CA ILE A 319 11.19 -3.01 17.90
C ILE A 319 10.57 -2.31 16.68
N THR A 320 9.77 -3.03 15.89
CA THR A 320 9.05 -2.47 14.74
C THR A 320 8.10 -1.35 15.17
N LYS A 321 7.40 -1.50 16.32
CA LYS A 321 6.57 -0.43 16.91
C LYS A 321 7.38 0.79 17.32
N ILE A 322 8.51 0.61 18.01
CA ILE A 322 9.39 1.72 18.43
C ILE A 322 9.88 2.49 17.21
N ILE A 323 10.30 1.79 16.15
CA ILE A 323 10.78 2.41 14.91
C ILE A 323 9.67 3.22 14.24
N GLN A 324 8.46 2.65 14.14
CA GLN A 324 7.31 3.35 13.54
C GLN A 324 6.87 4.58 14.36
N MET A 325 7.01 4.53 15.69
CA MET A 325 6.59 5.60 16.61
C MET A 325 7.67 6.66 16.84
N ALA A 326 8.88 6.52 16.29
CA ALA A 326 9.94 7.51 16.43
C ALA A 326 9.62 8.78 15.60
N ASP A 327 8.78 9.64 16.19
CA ASP A 327 8.42 11.02 15.90
C ASP A 327 8.42 11.51 14.43
N GLY A 328 7.21 11.85 13.97
CA GLY A 328 7.03 12.98 13.04
C GLY A 328 7.50 14.30 13.69
N PRO A 329 7.70 15.37 12.91
CA PRO A 329 8.40 16.56 13.37
C PRO A 329 7.65 17.28 14.49
N GLY A 330 8.23 17.30 15.70
CA GLY A 330 7.86 18.24 16.77
C GLY A 330 7.71 17.63 18.17
N SER A 331 8.83 17.37 18.86
CA SER A 331 8.87 17.23 20.32
C SER A 331 10.07 18.01 20.86
N PRO A 332 9.88 19.17 21.52
CA PRO A 332 10.90 19.74 22.38
C PRO A 332 10.82 19.12 23.78
N ALA A 333 11.98 18.97 24.38
CA ALA A 333 12.20 18.50 25.73
C ALA A 333 11.49 19.35 26.80
N GLY A 334 11.07 18.69 27.88
CA GLY A 334 11.08 19.18 29.27
C GLY A 334 10.33 20.46 29.60
N GLY A 335 9.17 20.33 30.25
CA GLY A 335 8.49 21.45 30.91
C GLY A 335 7.30 20.98 31.75
N SER A 336 7.26 21.44 33.00
CA SER A 336 6.39 21.08 34.10
C SER A 336 4.90 21.42 33.94
N HIS A 337 4.07 20.66 34.68
CA HIS A 337 2.72 20.97 35.19
C HIS A 337 2.23 22.42 35.01
N GLU A 338 1.04 22.59 34.43
CA GLU A 338 -0.09 23.23 35.13
C GLU A 338 -1.44 23.00 34.42
N SER A 339 -2.49 23.04 35.23
CA SER A 339 -3.88 22.67 34.94
C SER A 339 -4.67 23.86 34.39
N GLY A 340 -5.62 23.63 33.47
CA GLY A 340 -6.57 24.65 33.02
C GLY A 340 -7.53 24.11 31.97
N GLY A 341 -8.83 24.04 32.31
CA GLY A 341 -9.89 23.49 31.47
C GLY A 341 -10.51 24.47 30.46
N GLU A 342 -11.59 24.00 29.85
CA GLU A 342 -12.54 24.69 28.94
C GLU A 342 -12.07 24.88 27.48
N GLN A 343 -12.84 24.65 26.42
CA GLN A 343 -14.23 24.23 26.16
C GLN A 343 -14.27 23.78 24.69
N SER A 344 -14.83 22.60 24.38
CA SER A 344 -15.14 22.21 22.99
C SER A 344 -16.51 22.77 22.56
N PRO A 345 -16.66 23.35 21.36
CA PRO A 345 -17.97 23.64 20.82
C PRO A 345 -18.63 22.36 20.28
N ARG A 346 -19.78 21.99 20.85
CA ARG A 346 -20.69 20.94 20.34
C ARG A 346 -21.56 21.48 19.21
N ALA A 347 -21.61 20.76 18.08
CA ALA A 347 -22.75 20.57 17.15
C ALA A 347 -22.22 19.76 15.94
N HIS A 348 -22.74 18.60 15.51
CA HIS A 348 -24.11 18.09 15.45
C HIS A 348 -24.17 16.55 15.63
N GLY A 349 -25.23 16.06 16.29
CA GLY A 349 -25.87 14.76 16.05
C GLY A 349 -25.03 13.50 16.17
N GLY A 350 -24.62 13.13 17.39
CA GLY A 350 -23.98 11.84 17.65
C GLY A 350 -24.94 10.67 17.43
N VAL A 351 -24.82 10.01 16.27
CA VAL A 351 -25.31 8.64 16.07
C VAL A 351 -24.61 7.77 17.11
N ARG A 352 -25.37 7.01 17.91
CA ARG A 352 -24.77 6.17 18.95
C ARG A 352 -23.90 5.13 18.27
N GLU A 353 -22.77 4.78 18.87
CA GLU A 353 -21.83 3.82 18.29
C GLU A 353 -22.48 2.46 17.96
N GLN A 354 -23.51 2.07 18.70
CA GLN A 354 -24.33 0.88 18.43
C GLN A 354 -25.16 0.97 17.13
N ASP A 355 -25.53 2.16 16.67
CA ASP A 355 -26.28 2.35 15.42
C ASP A 355 -25.35 2.22 14.19
N ARG A 356 -24.03 2.18 14.39
CA ARG A 356 -23.04 2.00 13.30
C ARG A 356 -22.83 0.55 12.88
N TYR A 357 -23.25 -0.41 13.71
CA TYR A 357 -23.02 -1.83 13.48
C TYR A 357 -24.31 -2.59 13.24
N LEU A 358 -24.27 -3.58 12.36
CA LEU A 358 -25.39 -4.53 12.22
C LEU A 358 -25.58 -5.35 13.51
N PRO A 359 -26.80 -5.76 13.87
CA PRO A 359 -27.03 -6.57 15.06
C PRO A 359 -26.21 -7.87 15.07
N ILE A 360 -25.38 -8.07 16.10
CA ILE A 360 -24.48 -9.24 16.24
C ILE A 360 -25.21 -10.58 16.18
N ALA A 361 -26.48 -10.61 16.62
CA ALA A 361 -27.33 -11.80 16.55
C ALA A 361 -27.65 -12.22 15.10
N ASN A 362 -27.84 -11.26 14.20
CA ASN A 362 -28.08 -11.53 12.78
C ASN A 362 -26.81 -12.07 12.11
N ILE A 363 -25.68 -11.44 12.38
CA ILE A 363 -24.36 -11.89 11.90
C ILE A 363 -24.07 -13.31 12.38
N SER A 364 -24.22 -13.57 13.69
CA SER A 364 -24.01 -14.89 14.29
C SER A 364 -24.86 -15.98 13.62
N ARG A 365 -26.13 -15.68 13.31
CA ARG A 365 -27.05 -16.62 12.67
C ARG A 365 -26.65 -16.93 11.22
N ILE A 366 -26.18 -15.93 10.46
CA ILE A 366 -25.69 -16.13 9.09
C ILE A 366 -24.40 -16.96 9.11
N MET A 367 -23.43 -16.59 9.95
CA MET A 367 -22.18 -17.34 10.11
C MET A 367 -22.43 -18.81 10.47
N LYS A 368 -23.39 -19.07 11.37
CA LYS A 368 -23.71 -20.43 11.81
C LYS A 368 -24.27 -21.30 10.67
N LYS A 369 -24.91 -20.73 9.65
CA LYS A 369 -25.40 -21.49 8.48
C LYS A 369 -24.26 -22.03 7.60
N ALA A 370 -23.09 -21.40 7.64
CA ALA A 370 -21.91 -21.85 6.91
C ALA A 370 -21.11 -22.91 7.68
N LEU A 371 -21.54 -23.28 8.88
CA LEU A 371 -20.84 -24.23 9.76
C LEU A 371 -21.66 -25.50 9.99
N PRO A 372 -21.00 -26.62 10.35
CA PRO A 372 -21.70 -27.82 10.81
C PRO A 372 -22.62 -27.51 12.01
N VAL A 373 -23.67 -28.32 12.20
CA VAL A 373 -24.69 -28.14 13.25
C VAL A 373 -24.04 -27.90 14.63
N ASN A 374 -22.96 -28.61 14.94
CA ASN A 374 -22.26 -28.56 16.23
C ASN A 374 -21.14 -27.49 16.30
N GLY A 375 -20.86 -26.77 15.21
CA GLY A 375 -19.74 -25.83 15.12
C GLY A 375 -19.95 -24.58 15.98
N LYS A 376 -19.06 -24.29 16.92
CA LYS A 376 -19.14 -23.08 17.77
C LYS A 376 -18.43 -21.92 17.08
N ILE A 377 -18.96 -20.71 17.27
CA ILE A 377 -18.34 -19.48 16.76
C ILE A 377 -17.84 -18.69 17.98
N ALA A 378 -16.53 -18.43 18.01
CA ALA A 378 -15.92 -17.59 19.04
C ALA A 378 -16.52 -16.17 19.04
N LYS A 379 -16.54 -15.51 20.19
CA LYS A 379 -17.07 -14.14 20.32
C LYS A 379 -16.32 -13.18 19.38
N ASP A 380 -14.99 -13.22 19.42
CA ASP A 380 -14.13 -12.33 18.64
C ASP A 380 -14.31 -12.52 17.13
N ALA A 381 -14.63 -13.75 16.69
CA ALA A 381 -14.95 -14.02 15.28
C ALA A 381 -16.29 -13.37 14.87
N LYS A 382 -17.29 -13.35 15.76
CA LYS A 382 -18.57 -12.66 15.50
C LYS A 382 -18.37 -11.15 15.45
N ASP A 383 -17.59 -10.61 16.38
CA ASP A 383 -17.32 -9.17 16.49
C ASP A 383 -16.51 -8.70 15.25
N THR A 384 -15.48 -9.45 14.84
CA THR A 384 -14.71 -9.15 13.62
C THR A 384 -15.59 -9.15 12.37
N VAL A 385 -16.44 -10.18 12.20
CA VAL A 385 -17.33 -10.24 11.02
C VAL A 385 -18.40 -9.15 11.07
N GLN A 386 -18.87 -8.77 12.26
CA GLN A 386 -19.81 -7.66 12.42
C GLN A 386 -19.18 -6.34 11.95
N GLU A 387 -17.95 -6.06 12.36
CA GLU A 387 -17.19 -4.89 11.91
C GLU A 387 -16.97 -4.93 10.40
N CYS A 388 -16.44 -6.03 9.87
CA CYS A 388 -16.15 -6.17 8.44
C CYS A 388 -17.41 -6.03 7.57
N VAL A 389 -18.53 -6.65 7.95
CA VAL A 389 -19.77 -6.59 7.16
C VAL A 389 -20.42 -5.20 7.25
N SER A 390 -20.34 -4.55 8.42
CA SER A 390 -20.87 -3.19 8.57
C SER A 390 -20.07 -2.19 7.74
N GLU A 391 -18.74 -2.32 7.74
CA GLU A 391 -17.86 -1.50 6.90
C GLU A 391 -18.06 -1.80 5.42
N PHE A 392 -18.19 -3.07 5.04
CA PHE A 392 -18.46 -3.47 3.66
C PHE A 392 -19.76 -2.87 3.13
N ILE A 393 -20.84 -2.89 3.91
CA ILE A 393 -22.11 -2.27 3.50
C ILE A 393 -21.94 -0.75 3.39
N SER A 394 -21.30 -0.09 4.35
CA SER A 394 -21.00 1.34 4.27
C SER A 394 -20.18 1.69 3.02
N PHE A 395 -19.16 0.89 2.70
CA PHE A 395 -18.29 1.10 1.55
C PHE A 395 -19.05 1.00 0.22
N ILE A 396 -19.81 -0.09 0.02
CA ILE A 396 -20.59 -0.29 -1.21
C ILE A 396 -21.72 0.74 -1.32
N THR A 397 -22.44 1.00 -0.23
CA THR A 397 -23.59 1.92 -0.25
C THR A 397 -23.17 3.37 -0.40
N SER A 398 -21.98 3.76 0.07
CA SER A 398 -21.42 5.10 -0.17
C SER A 398 -21.16 5.32 -1.65
N GLU A 399 -20.52 4.37 -2.33
CA GLU A 399 -20.24 4.48 -3.78
C GLU A 399 -21.54 4.48 -4.60
N ALA A 400 -22.52 3.64 -4.22
CA ALA A 400 -23.84 3.64 -4.84
C ALA A 400 -24.62 4.94 -4.58
N SER A 401 -24.52 5.51 -3.38
CA SER A 401 -25.11 6.80 -3.00
C SER A 401 -24.51 7.95 -3.80
N ASP A 402 -23.19 7.95 -3.99
CA ASP A 402 -22.48 8.95 -4.78
C ASP A 402 -22.92 8.93 -6.25
N LYS A 403 -23.08 7.75 -6.84
CA LYS A 403 -23.66 7.62 -8.19
C LYS A 403 -25.08 8.18 -8.24
N CYS A 404 -25.94 7.73 -7.33
CA CYS A 404 -27.33 8.14 -7.23
C CYS A 404 -27.46 9.68 -7.12
N SER A 405 -26.68 10.28 -6.23
CA SER A 405 -26.63 11.73 -6.01
C SER A 405 -26.17 12.49 -7.26
N LYS A 406 -25.15 12.00 -7.98
CA LYS A 406 -24.67 12.62 -9.22
C LYS A 406 -25.68 12.54 -10.36
N GLU A 407 -26.54 11.53 -10.35
CA GLU A 407 -27.69 11.42 -11.26
C GLU A 407 -28.92 12.19 -10.78
N LYS A 408 -28.76 13.02 -9.73
CA LYS A 408 -29.82 13.81 -9.09
C LYS A 408 -30.98 12.96 -8.55
N ARG A 409 -30.71 11.69 -8.25
CA ARG A 409 -31.63 10.76 -7.58
C ARG A 409 -31.29 10.73 -6.08
N LYS A 410 -32.31 10.52 -5.25
CA LYS A 410 -32.17 10.40 -3.78
C LYS A 410 -32.32 8.97 -3.27
N THR A 411 -32.74 8.05 -4.14
CA THR A 411 -33.04 6.65 -3.80
C THR A 411 -32.08 5.75 -4.53
N ILE A 412 -31.24 5.03 -3.78
CA ILE A 412 -30.33 4.00 -4.29
C ILE A 412 -31.17 2.78 -4.72
N ASN A 413 -30.90 2.25 -5.92
CA ASN A 413 -31.56 1.05 -6.42
C ASN A 413 -30.58 -0.13 -6.61
N GLY A 414 -31.09 -1.30 -7.02
CA GLY A 414 -30.27 -2.49 -7.23
C GLY A 414 -29.23 -2.37 -8.35
N ASP A 415 -29.49 -1.58 -9.40
CA ASP A 415 -28.52 -1.36 -10.48
C ASP A 415 -27.37 -0.43 -10.03
N ASP A 416 -27.65 0.49 -9.09
CA ASP A 416 -26.61 1.33 -8.46
C ASP A 416 -25.65 0.48 -7.62
N LEU A 417 -26.19 -0.51 -6.88
CA LEU A 417 -25.38 -1.45 -6.10
C LEU A 417 -24.53 -2.36 -6.99
N LEU A 418 -25.10 -2.90 -8.08
CA LEU A 418 -24.34 -3.70 -9.06
C LEU A 418 -23.21 -2.89 -9.68
N TRP A 419 -23.47 -1.64 -10.04
CA TRP A 419 -22.45 -0.77 -10.58
C TRP A 419 -21.35 -0.44 -9.55
N ALA A 420 -21.73 -0.22 -8.28
CA ALA A 420 -20.77 0.04 -7.22
C ALA A 420 -19.85 -1.17 -6.99
N MET A 421 -20.41 -2.38 -6.94
CA MET A 421 -19.63 -3.62 -6.83
C MET A 421 -18.60 -3.76 -7.96
N ALA A 422 -18.98 -3.47 -9.21
CA ALA A 422 -18.08 -3.57 -10.35
C ALA A 422 -16.97 -2.51 -10.30
N THR A 423 -17.33 -1.29 -9.88
CA THR A 423 -16.39 -0.16 -9.77
C THR A 423 -15.34 -0.40 -8.70
N LEU A 424 -15.71 -1.08 -7.62
CA LEU A 424 -14.87 -1.29 -6.44
C LEU A 424 -14.05 -2.58 -6.51
N GLY A 425 -14.07 -3.31 -7.64
CA GLY A 425 -13.26 -4.52 -7.84
C GLY A 425 -13.88 -5.80 -7.26
N PHE A 426 -15.21 -5.86 -7.18
CA PHE A 426 -15.98 -7.05 -6.77
C PHE A 426 -16.69 -7.70 -7.97
N GLU A 427 -16.00 -7.83 -9.10
CA GLU A 427 -16.58 -8.29 -10.37
C GLU A 427 -17.16 -9.71 -10.28
N ASP A 428 -16.54 -10.58 -9.47
CA ASP A 428 -16.98 -11.97 -9.26
C ASP A 428 -18.39 -12.06 -8.65
N TYR A 429 -18.86 -10.99 -7.98
CA TYR A 429 -20.19 -10.93 -7.38
C TYR A 429 -21.28 -10.44 -8.36
N ILE A 430 -20.90 -9.86 -9.50
CA ILE A 430 -21.84 -9.18 -10.41
C ILE A 430 -22.84 -10.15 -11.02
N GLU A 431 -22.36 -11.25 -11.58
CA GLU A 431 -23.25 -12.19 -12.27
C GLU A 431 -24.23 -12.87 -11.30
N PRO A 432 -23.80 -13.39 -10.13
CA PRO A 432 -24.73 -13.85 -9.10
C PRO A 432 -25.74 -12.79 -8.64
N LEU A 433 -25.30 -11.55 -8.44
CA LEU A 433 -26.16 -10.47 -7.97
C LEU A 433 -27.17 -10.00 -9.04
N LYS A 434 -26.82 -10.05 -10.33
CA LYS A 434 -27.77 -9.78 -11.42
C LYS A 434 -28.90 -10.80 -11.43
N VAL A 435 -28.57 -12.09 -11.30
CA VAL A 435 -29.56 -13.17 -11.20
C VAL A 435 -30.45 -12.97 -9.98
N TYR A 436 -29.86 -12.60 -8.84
CA TYR A 436 -30.62 -12.28 -7.62
C TYR A 436 -31.56 -11.09 -7.84
N LEU A 437 -31.08 -9.99 -8.42
CA LEU A 437 -31.86 -8.78 -8.66
C LEU A 437 -33.02 -9.03 -9.64
N ALA A 438 -32.80 -9.83 -10.69
CA ALA A 438 -33.86 -10.24 -11.61
C ALA A 438 -34.97 -11.02 -10.88
N ARG A 439 -34.61 -12.03 -10.08
CA ARG A 439 -35.57 -12.78 -9.26
C ARG A 439 -36.27 -11.92 -8.22
N TYR A 440 -35.57 -10.95 -7.62
CA TYR A 440 -36.15 -10.00 -6.67
C TYR A 440 -37.21 -9.13 -7.34
N ARG A 441 -36.93 -8.61 -8.55
CA ARG A 441 -37.88 -7.83 -9.37
C ARG A 441 -39.10 -8.65 -9.78
N GLU A 442 -38.90 -9.90 -10.17
CA GLU A 442 -39.99 -10.84 -10.50
C GLU A 442 -40.85 -11.18 -9.27
N GLY A 443 -40.23 -11.27 -8.09
CA GLY A 443 -40.88 -11.52 -6.80
C GLY A 443 -41.64 -10.32 -6.22
N ASP A 444 -41.18 -9.09 -6.46
CA ASP A 444 -41.85 -7.86 -6.01
C ASP A 444 -43.20 -7.64 -6.72
N THR A 445 -43.39 -8.19 -7.92
CA THR A 445 -44.71 -8.27 -8.58
C THR A 445 -45.74 -9.15 -7.86
N LYS A 446 -45.32 -9.96 -6.86
CA LYS A 446 -46.20 -10.81 -6.05
C LYS A 446 -46.18 -10.48 -4.54
N GLY A 447 -45.37 -9.51 -4.11
CA GLY A 447 -45.06 -9.27 -2.69
C GLY A 447 -45.92 -8.22 -1.95
N SER A 448 -46.68 -7.37 -2.66
CA SER A 448 -47.49 -6.31 -2.01
C SER A 448 -48.81 -6.79 -1.37
N ALA A 449 -49.03 -8.11 -1.25
CA ALA A 449 -50.24 -8.68 -0.66
C ALA A 449 -49.92 -9.79 0.34
N ARG A 450 -49.28 -9.45 1.47
CA ARG A 450 -49.37 -10.21 2.73
C ARG A 450 -48.77 -9.41 3.90
N GLY A 451 -49.38 -8.25 4.15
CA GLY A 451 -49.34 -7.62 5.46
C GLY A 451 -50.44 -8.24 6.32
N GLY A 452 -50.04 -8.89 7.42
CA GLY A 452 -50.94 -9.34 8.47
C GLY A 452 -50.92 -10.85 8.68
N ASP A 453 -50.20 -11.30 9.70
CA ASP A 453 -50.82 -12.23 10.64
C ASP A 453 -50.24 -12.11 12.06
N GLY A 454 -51.09 -11.58 12.93
CA GLY A 454 -51.55 -12.26 14.15
C GLY A 454 -50.55 -13.01 15.02
N SER A 455 -50.26 -12.42 16.18
CA SER A 455 -49.91 -13.13 17.41
C SER A 455 -50.91 -14.25 17.72
N ALA A 456 -50.43 -15.49 17.90
CA ALA A 456 -51.13 -16.51 18.67
C ALA A 456 -50.14 -17.44 19.41
N LYS A 457 -50.15 -17.32 20.74
CA LYS A 457 -49.63 -18.29 21.72
C LYS A 457 -50.09 -19.71 21.39
N ARG A 458 -49.25 -20.70 21.73
CA ARG A 458 -49.72 -21.96 22.34
C ARG A 458 -48.63 -22.55 23.23
N ASP A 459 -48.92 -22.53 24.53
CA ASP A 459 -48.33 -23.41 25.53
C ASP A 459 -48.83 -24.85 25.32
N GLY A 460 -47.94 -25.82 25.56
CA GLY A 460 -48.25 -26.98 26.39
C GLY A 460 -48.82 -28.26 25.76
N VAL A 461 -48.13 -29.35 26.12
CA VAL A 461 -48.62 -30.73 26.38
C VAL A 461 -48.51 -31.76 25.24
N GLY A 462 -47.80 -32.84 25.53
CA GLY A 462 -47.90 -34.10 24.78
C GLY A 462 -46.78 -35.11 25.07
N ALA A 463 -46.82 -35.73 26.26
CA ALA A 463 -45.94 -36.81 26.67
C ALA A 463 -46.04 -38.06 25.76
N LEU A 464 -44.94 -38.81 25.66
CA LEU A 464 -44.85 -40.15 25.05
C LEU A 464 -45.68 -41.16 25.86
N PRO A 465 -46.43 -42.08 25.22
CA PRO A 465 -46.91 -43.28 25.88
C PRO A 465 -45.87 -44.41 25.78
N ASN A 466 -45.62 -45.01 26.94
CA ASN A 466 -44.89 -46.25 27.16
C ASN A 466 -45.73 -47.46 26.67
N PRO A 467 -45.19 -48.43 25.91
CA PRO A 467 -45.85 -49.71 25.69
C PRO A 467 -45.04 -50.87 26.26
N ASN A 468 -45.51 -51.40 27.38
CA ASN A 468 -45.45 -52.82 27.75
C ASN A 468 -46.87 -53.14 28.23
N ALA A 469 -47.58 -54.17 27.80
CA ALA A 469 -47.29 -55.27 26.91
C ALA A 469 -48.65 -55.89 26.51
N GLN A 470 -48.60 -56.73 25.46
CA GLN A 470 -49.66 -57.60 24.92
C GLN A 470 -50.55 -57.01 23.83
#